data_AF-A0A1F8LD93-F1
#
_entry.id   AF-A0A1F8LD93-F1
#
_cell.length_a   1.000
_cell.length_b   1.000
_cell.length_c   1.000
_cell.angle_alpha   90.00
_cell.angle_beta   90.00
_cell.angle_gamma   90.00
#
_symmetry.space_group_name_H-M   'P 1'
#
loop_
_entity.id
_entity.type
_entity.pdbx_description
1 polymer ?
#
loop_
_entity_poly.entity_id
_entity_poly.type
_entity_poly.pdbx_seq_one_letter_code
_entity_poly.pdbx_strand_id
1 'polypeptide(L)'
;MTRYAELAAASDRNAWEGSARLLCDLPAARHLDLGHVRALDTRSPLGLFNPAFVFGEVRDPAATAATLLGFYAASPGPGRIRISGRLQSGEALAEALQRAGCAERAGRLPAMLLAVEDLAEGPEPAQHGLAFVEATEAATCAAWVETLIAGFGWEAEAGAVRAAHAALPAAVAAGRTRAYLATLEGVPAACCQVVESDGIAGIFALGTIPAVRRRGIASALLRHVIDAAASGGTRWASLRAMPDSEPIYHRLGFVWTHDLRELLTPARSGAA
;
A
#
# COMPACT_ATOMS: atom_id res chain seq x y z
N MET A 1 -21.27 4.27 15.82
CA MET A 1 -21.10 3.25 14.75
C MET A 1 -20.96 3.87 13.37
N THR A 2 -21.77 4.86 12.98
CA THR A 2 -21.72 5.51 11.64
C THR A 2 -20.34 6.12 11.28
N ARG A 3 -19.73 6.90 12.20
CA ARG A 3 -18.41 7.53 11.98
C ARG A 3 -17.28 6.52 11.70
N TYR A 4 -17.31 5.35 12.34
CA TYR A 4 -16.28 4.32 12.13
C TYR A 4 -16.40 3.65 10.77
N ALA A 5 -17.64 3.38 10.33
CA ALA A 5 -17.90 2.82 9.00
C ALA A 5 -17.45 3.78 7.88
N GLU A 6 -17.67 5.08 8.05
CA GLU A 6 -17.19 6.13 7.13
C GLU A 6 -15.66 6.17 7.06
N LEU A 7 -14.98 6.13 8.20
CA LEU A 7 -13.51 6.10 8.27
C LEU A 7 -12.94 4.84 7.62
N ALA A 8 -13.55 3.67 7.85
CA ALA A 8 -13.11 2.44 7.22
C ALA A 8 -13.29 2.48 5.69
N ALA A 9 -14.36 3.11 5.19
CA ALA A 9 -14.54 3.35 3.77
C ALA A 9 -13.55 4.36 3.20
N ALA A 10 -13.24 5.44 3.93
CA ALA A 10 -12.19 6.37 3.57
C ALA A 10 -10.81 5.70 3.54
N SER A 11 -10.51 4.79 4.47
CA SER A 11 -9.26 4.01 4.47
C SER A 11 -9.14 3.13 3.23
N ASP A 12 -10.23 2.51 2.77
CA ASP A 12 -10.21 1.71 1.54
C ASP A 12 -9.98 2.57 0.28
N ARG A 13 -10.57 3.76 0.21
CA ARG A 13 -10.29 4.73 -0.86
C ARG A 13 -8.85 5.24 -0.80
N ASN A 14 -8.33 5.52 0.39
CA ASN A 14 -6.94 5.91 0.58
C ASN A 14 -5.95 4.82 0.14
N ALA A 15 -6.28 3.54 0.35
CA ALA A 15 -5.47 2.43 -0.16
C ALA A 15 -5.36 2.42 -1.70
N TRP A 16 -6.43 2.80 -2.41
CA TRP A 16 -6.37 3.04 -3.85
C TRP A 16 -5.44 4.22 -4.19
N GLU A 17 -5.59 5.35 -3.49
CA GLU A 17 -4.75 6.54 -3.70
C GLU A 17 -3.25 6.24 -3.53
N GLY A 18 -2.88 5.39 -2.56
CA GLY A 18 -1.50 4.93 -2.35
C GLY A 18 -0.86 4.33 -3.60
N SER A 19 -1.65 3.64 -4.44
CA SER A 19 -1.20 3.09 -5.73
C SER A 19 -1.36 4.10 -6.86
N ALA A 20 -2.53 4.75 -6.94
CA ALA A 20 -2.91 5.59 -8.06
C ALA A 20 -1.95 6.79 -8.24
N ARG A 21 -1.54 7.43 -7.14
CA ARG A 21 -0.72 8.64 -7.20
C ARG A 21 0.70 8.45 -7.76
N LEU A 22 1.18 7.20 -7.80
CA LEU A 22 2.46 6.85 -8.43
C LEU A 22 2.26 6.17 -9.77
N LEU A 23 1.33 5.22 -9.84
CA LEU A 23 1.26 4.28 -10.93
C LEU A 23 0.35 4.74 -12.08
N CYS A 24 -0.60 5.65 -11.83
CA CYS A 24 -1.55 6.06 -12.86
C CYS A 24 -0.92 6.85 -14.00
N ASP A 25 0.17 7.57 -13.73
CA ASP A 25 0.85 8.40 -14.73
C ASP A 25 1.91 7.64 -15.54
N LEU A 26 2.08 6.34 -15.28
CA LEU A 26 3.03 5.56 -16.06
C LEU A 26 2.57 5.50 -17.52
N PRO A 27 3.44 5.77 -18.52
CA PRO A 27 3.03 5.95 -19.91
C PRO A 27 2.24 4.78 -20.53
N ALA A 28 2.45 3.56 -20.03
CA ALA A 28 1.78 2.35 -20.51
C ALA A 28 0.60 1.91 -19.64
N ALA A 29 0.25 2.68 -18.60
CA ALA A 29 -0.81 2.34 -17.67
C ALA A 29 -2.17 2.36 -18.35
N ARG A 30 -2.98 1.35 -18.04
CA ARG A 30 -4.39 1.29 -18.40
C ARG A 30 -5.23 1.37 -17.14
N HIS A 31 -6.42 1.95 -17.26
CA HIS A 31 -7.32 2.17 -16.14
C HIS A 31 -8.69 1.55 -16.42
N LEU A 32 -9.32 1.10 -15.35
CA LEU A 32 -10.73 0.74 -15.33
C LEU A 32 -11.37 1.42 -14.11
N ASP A 33 -12.46 2.15 -14.34
CA ASP A 33 -13.27 2.74 -13.28
C ASP A 33 -14.75 2.34 -13.50
N LEU A 34 -15.29 1.57 -12.55
CA LEU A 34 -16.71 1.17 -12.49
C LEU A 34 -17.37 1.78 -11.24
N GLY A 35 -16.90 2.94 -10.79
CA GLY A 35 -17.31 3.61 -9.56
C GLY A 35 -16.59 3.04 -8.33
N HIS A 36 -17.21 2.05 -7.70
CA HIS A 36 -16.67 1.43 -6.47
C HIS A 36 -15.63 0.33 -6.71
N VAL A 37 -15.36 0.05 -7.98
CA VAL A 37 -14.32 -0.86 -8.44
C VAL A 37 -13.38 -0.06 -9.33
N ARG A 38 -12.11 0.01 -8.94
CA ARG A 38 -11.06 0.65 -9.73
C ARG A 38 -9.92 -0.32 -9.97
N ALA A 39 -9.37 -0.32 -11.17
CA ALA A 39 -8.30 -1.21 -11.57
C ALA A 39 -7.23 -0.48 -12.38
N LEU A 40 -5.99 -0.93 -12.23
CA LEU A 40 -4.83 -0.43 -12.95
C LEU A 40 -4.02 -1.62 -13.49
N ASP A 41 -3.64 -1.55 -14.76
CA ASP A 41 -2.65 -2.45 -15.39
C ASP A 41 -1.48 -1.58 -15.84
N THR A 42 -0.35 -1.64 -15.11
CA THR A 42 0.86 -0.87 -15.44
C THR A 42 1.72 -1.57 -16.48
N ARG A 43 1.27 -2.73 -16.99
CA ARG A 43 2.04 -3.64 -17.85
C ARG A 43 3.24 -4.25 -17.13
N SER A 44 3.28 -4.17 -15.79
CA SER A 44 4.33 -4.80 -15.01
C SER A 44 4.12 -6.33 -14.99
N PRO A 45 5.20 -7.13 -15.02
CA PRO A 45 5.11 -8.57 -14.76
C PRO A 45 4.72 -8.87 -13.30
N LEU A 46 4.83 -7.89 -12.40
CA LEU A 46 4.52 -8.06 -10.98
C LEU A 46 3.11 -7.58 -10.68
N GLY A 47 2.27 -8.47 -10.16
CA GLY A 47 0.90 -8.11 -9.79
C GLY A 47 0.81 -7.08 -8.67
N LEU A 48 1.89 -6.85 -7.91
CA LEU A 48 2.01 -5.73 -6.98
C LEU A 48 1.69 -4.38 -7.65
N PHE A 49 2.07 -4.21 -8.91
CA PHE A 49 1.89 -2.98 -9.67
C PHE A 49 0.69 -3.04 -10.63
N ASN A 50 -0.14 -4.07 -10.57
CA ASN A 50 -1.39 -4.19 -11.33
C ASN A 50 -2.61 -4.27 -10.37
N PRO A 51 -2.84 -3.26 -9.51
CA PRO A 51 -3.85 -3.35 -8.46
C PRO A 51 -5.27 -3.15 -8.98
N ALA A 52 -6.21 -3.88 -8.40
CA ALA A 52 -7.64 -3.53 -8.40
C ALA A 52 -8.15 -3.46 -6.96
N PHE A 53 -9.04 -2.50 -6.70
CA PHE A 53 -9.67 -2.30 -5.40
C PHE A 53 -11.18 -2.27 -5.55
N VAL A 54 -11.87 -2.99 -4.68
CA VAL A 54 -13.32 -3.03 -4.53
C VAL A 54 -13.65 -2.48 -3.14
N PHE A 55 -14.15 -1.25 -3.08
CA PHE A 55 -14.35 -0.49 -1.84
C PHE A 55 -15.81 -0.10 -1.57
N GLY A 56 -16.74 -0.55 -2.41
CA GLY A 56 -18.19 -0.40 -2.26
C GLY A 56 -18.95 -1.58 -2.86
N GLU A 57 -20.24 -1.66 -2.54
CA GLU A 57 -21.10 -2.79 -2.94
C GLU A 57 -21.17 -2.97 -4.45
N VAL A 58 -21.17 -4.23 -4.86
CA VAL A 58 -21.21 -4.66 -6.27
C VAL A 58 -22.57 -5.29 -6.54
N ARG A 59 -23.33 -4.71 -7.48
CA ARG A 59 -24.68 -5.17 -7.83
C ARG A 59 -24.68 -6.51 -8.56
N ASP A 60 -23.71 -6.72 -9.44
CA ASP A 60 -23.54 -7.97 -10.20
C ASP A 60 -22.10 -8.48 -10.04
N PRO A 61 -21.86 -9.34 -9.04
CA PRO A 61 -20.54 -9.90 -8.78
C PRO A 61 -19.97 -10.69 -9.96
N ALA A 62 -20.81 -11.41 -10.71
CA ALA A 62 -20.37 -12.24 -11.82
C ALA A 62 -19.93 -11.39 -13.02
N ALA A 63 -20.74 -10.39 -13.39
CA ALA A 63 -20.37 -9.46 -14.45
C ALA A 63 -19.12 -8.65 -14.08
N THR A 64 -19.01 -8.20 -12.82
CA THR A 64 -17.84 -7.45 -12.35
C THR A 64 -16.56 -8.30 -12.38
N ALA A 65 -16.64 -9.57 -11.98
CA ALA A 65 -15.52 -10.51 -12.12
C ALA A 65 -15.10 -10.67 -13.58
N ALA A 66 -16.06 -10.86 -14.50
CA ALA A 66 -15.78 -10.97 -15.93
C ALA A 66 -15.12 -9.70 -16.50
N THR A 67 -15.56 -8.51 -16.09
CA THR A 67 -14.95 -7.24 -16.50
C THR A 67 -13.52 -7.09 -16.00
N LEU A 68 -13.25 -7.40 -14.72
CA LEU A 68 -11.89 -7.36 -14.16
C LEU A 68 -10.95 -8.34 -14.87
N LEU A 69 -11.40 -9.56 -15.13
CA LEU A 69 -10.62 -10.57 -15.85
C LEU A 69 -10.37 -10.16 -17.30
N GLY A 70 -11.39 -9.65 -18.00
CA GLY A 70 -11.23 -9.12 -19.35
C GLY A 70 -10.24 -7.95 -19.40
N PHE A 71 -10.26 -7.08 -18.39
CA PHE A 71 -9.30 -6.00 -18.27
C PHE A 71 -7.86 -6.51 -18.13
N TYR A 72 -7.62 -7.50 -17.25
CA TYR A 72 -6.28 -8.06 -17.05
C TYR A 72 -5.86 -9.12 -18.07
N ALA A 73 -6.73 -9.58 -18.96
CA ALA A 73 -6.46 -10.68 -19.90
C ALA A 73 -5.21 -10.46 -20.77
N ALA A 74 -4.92 -9.21 -21.12
CA ALA A 74 -3.75 -8.84 -21.91
C ALA A 74 -2.53 -8.42 -21.05
N SER A 75 -2.62 -8.41 -19.72
CA SER A 75 -1.53 -8.01 -18.82
C SER A 75 -0.42 -9.07 -18.82
N PRO A 76 0.87 -8.66 -18.82
CA PRO A 76 1.99 -9.61 -18.75
C PRO A 76 2.14 -10.23 -17.35
N GLY A 77 1.63 -9.58 -16.32
CA GLY A 77 1.58 -10.08 -14.95
C GLY A 77 0.15 -10.31 -14.47
N PRO A 78 -0.04 -10.96 -13.31
CA PRO A 78 -1.36 -11.09 -12.72
C PRO A 78 -1.90 -9.72 -12.28
N GLY A 79 -3.21 -9.51 -12.41
CA GLY A 79 -3.91 -8.45 -11.69
C GLY A 79 -4.06 -8.84 -10.21
N ARG A 80 -3.94 -7.87 -9.31
CA ARG A 80 -4.06 -8.07 -7.86
C ARG A 80 -5.32 -7.40 -7.33
N ILE A 81 -6.37 -8.18 -7.18
CA ILE A 81 -7.70 -7.72 -6.82
C ILE A 81 -7.86 -7.77 -5.30
N ARG A 82 -8.17 -6.63 -4.68
CA ARG A 82 -8.44 -6.49 -3.25
C ARG A 82 -9.88 -6.15 -3.01
N ILE A 83 -10.57 -6.99 -2.25
CA ILE A 83 -11.98 -6.83 -1.89
C ILE A 83 -12.05 -6.49 -0.41
N SER A 84 -12.65 -5.34 -0.09
CA SER A 84 -12.89 -4.96 1.29
C SER A 84 -13.84 -5.95 1.97
N GLY A 85 -13.45 -6.49 3.13
CA GLY A 85 -14.29 -7.39 3.93
C GLY A 85 -15.49 -6.72 4.58
N ARG A 86 -15.67 -5.40 4.41
CA ARG A 86 -16.89 -4.69 4.81
C ARG A 86 -18.07 -4.94 3.87
N LEU A 87 -17.80 -5.43 2.67
CA LEU A 87 -18.79 -5.51 1.60
C LEU A 87 -19.58 -6.80 1.67
N GLN A 88 -20.90 -6.69 1.68
CA GLN A 88 -21.79 -7.87 1.65
C GLN A 88 -21.64 -8.61 0.32
N SER A 89 -21.50 -7.89 -0.78
CA SER A 89 -21.25 -8.48 -2.10
C SER A 89 -19.84 -9.10 -2.26
N GLY A 90 -18.96 -8.92 -1.28
CA GLY A 90 -17.54 -9.29 -1.39
C GLY A 90 -17.32 -10.80 -1.52
N GLU A 91 -18.10 -11.60 -0.81
CA GLU A 91 -18.02 -13.06 -0.86
C GLU A 91 -18.41 -13.60 -2.24
N ALA A 92 -19.59 -13.21 -2.74
CA ALA A 92 -20.06 -13.59 -4.06
C ALA A 92 -19.10 -13.16 -5.20
N LEU A 93 -18.44 -12.00 -5.05
CA LEU A 93 -17.45 -11.53 -6.02
C LEU A 93 -16.19 -12.38 -6.00
N ALA A 94 -15.66 -12.68 -4.82
CA ALA A 94 -14.49 -13.53 -4.68
C ALA A 94 -14.78 -14.95 -5.20
N GLU A 95 -15.95 -15.52 -4.91
CA GLU A 95 -16.35 -16.82 -5.45
C GLU A 95 -16.45 -16.81 -6.98
N ALA A 96 -16.99 -15.73 -7.57
CA ALA A 96 -17.05 -15.58 -9.02
C ALA A 96 -15.64 -15.52 -9.64
N LEU A 97 -14.72 -14.78 -9.02
CA LEU A 97 -13.31 -14.73 -9.43
C LEU A 97 -12.62 -16.08 -9.30
N GLN A 98 -12.83 -16.81 -8.19
CA GLN A 98 -12.25 -18.14 -7.95
C GLN A 98 -12.77 -19.17 -8.95
N ARG A 99 -14.08 -19.18 -9.25
CA ARG A 99 -14.67 -20.02 -10.31
C ARG A 99 -14.07 -19.74 -11.69
N ALA A 100 -13.62 -18.52 -11.93
CA ALA A 100 -12.95 -18.11 -13.16
C ALA A 100 -11.42 -18.29 -13.12
N GLY A 101 -10.89 -18.96 -12.10
CA GLY A 101 -9.48 -19.37 -12.00
C GLY A 101 -8.58 -18.43 -11.21
N CYS A 102 -9.10 -17.37 -10.59
CA CYS A 102 -8.30 -16.55 -9.68
C CYS A 102 -7.85 -17.34 -8.45
N ALA A 103 -6.58 -17.16 -8.08
CA ALA A 103 -6.03 -17.72 -6.85
C ALA A 103 -6.18 -16.72 -5.69
N GLU A 104 -6.83 -17.12 -4.61
CA GLU A 104 -6.85 -16.32 -3.38
C GLU A 104 -5.55 -16.52 -2.60
N ARG A 105 -4.97 -15.42 -2.14
CA ARG A 105 -3.79 -15.50 -1.28
C ARG A 105 -4.21 -15.87 0.14
N ALA A 106 -3.53 -16.88 0.69
CA ALA A 106 -3.70 -17.27 2.07
C ALA A 106 -3.20 -16.18 3.04
N GLY A 107 -3.84 -16.13 4.20
CA GLY A 107 -3.50 -15.21 5.28
C GLY A 107 -4.42 -13.98 5.34
N ARG A 108 -4.56 -13.44 6.54
CA ARG A 108 -5.34 -12.22 6.77
C ARG A 108 -4.56 -10.99 6.26
N LEU A 109 -5.28 -10.04 5.69
CA LEU A 109 -4.78 -8.71 5.35
C LEU A 109 -5.60 -7.66 6.12
N PRO A 110 -5.34 -7.49 7.42
CA PRO A 110 -6.07 -6.55 8.25
C PRO A 110 -5.84 -5.10 7.80
N ALA A 111 -6.93 -4.38 7.58
CA ALA A 111 -6.94 -2.94 7.61
C ALA A 111 -6.94 -2.48 9.07
N MET A 112 -6.09 -1.49 9.35
CA MET A 112 -5.98 -0.91 10.68
C MET A 112 -6.06 0.61 10.60
N LEU A 113 -6.68 1.21 11.61
CA LEU A 113 -6.83 2.66 11.78
C LEU A 113 -6.25 3.10 13.12
N LEU A 114 -5.75 4.32 13.16
CA LEU A 114 -5.28 4.99 14.37
C LEU A 114 -5.82 6.42 14.35
N ALA A 115 -6.46 6.86 15.43
CA ALA A 115 -6.62 8.29 15.69
C ALA A 115 -5.25 8.82 16.09
N VAL A 116 -4.78 9.88 15.44
CA VAL A 116 -3.39 10.33 15.62
C VAL A 116 -3.10 10.76 17.06
N GLU A 117 -4.10 11.31 17.75
CA GLU A 117 -4.05 11.61 19.18
C GLU A 117 -3.87 10.39 20.10
N ASP A 118 -4.24 9.19 19.63
CA ASP A 118 -4.14 7.93 20.36
C ASP A 118 -2.81 7.20 20.08
N LEU A 119 -1.88 7.82 19.34
CA LEU A 119 -0.57 7.25 19.07
C LEU A 119 0.16 7.00 20.40
N ALA A 120 0.22 5.74 20.81
CA ALA A 120 0.80 5.34 22.09
C ALA A 120 2.24 5.83 22.19
N GLU A 121 2.70 6.43 23.28
CA GLU A 121 4.09 6.85 23.42
C GLU A 121 5.08 5.69 23.20
N GLY A 122 6.28 6.01 22.74
CA GLY A 122 7.32 5.03 22.49
C GLY A 122 8.62 5.42 23.17
N PRO A 123 9.51 4.45 23.45
CA PRO A 123 10.86 4.80 23.85
C PRO A 123 11.51 5.64 22.75
N GLU A 124 12.24 6.66 23.15
CA GLU A 124 13.14 7.39 22.25
C GLU A 124 14.03 6.39 21.50
N PRO A 125 14.30 6.61 20.21
CA PRO A 125 15.14 5.69 19.45
C PRO A 125 16.53 5.63 20.09
N ALA A 126 16.86 4.51 20.72
CA ALA A 126 18.15 4.32 21.39
C ALA A 126 19.35 4.24 20.41
N GLN A 127 19.09 4.35 19.10
CA GLN A 127 20.12 4.26 18.07
C GLN A 127 20.76 5.64 17.87
N HIS A 128 22.01 5.78 18.30
CA HIS A 128 22.81 6.95 17.95
C HIS A 128 22.95 7.07 16.43
N GLY A 129 22.98 8.30 15.91
CA GLY A 129 23.08 8.53 14.47
C GLY A 129 21.80 8.23 13.66
N LEU A 130 20.67 7.91 14.31
CA LEU A 130 19.38 7.80 13.63
C LEU A 130 18.85 9.19 13.27
N ALA A 131 18.52 9.41 12.00
CA ALA A 131 17.87 10.62 11.51
C ALA A 131 16.71 10.28 10.57
N PHE A 132 15.76 11.20 10.43
CA PHE A 132 14.64 11.09 9.51
C PHE A 132 14.77 12.13 8.40
N VAL A 133 14.56 11.71 7.16
CA VAL A 133 14.72 12.54 5.97
C VAL A 133 13.49 12.37 5.11
N GLU A 134 12.81 13.48 4.80
CA GLU A 134 11.82 13.50 3.72
C GLU A 134 12.55 13.56 2.38
N ALA A 135 12.25 12.61 1.49
CA ALA A 135 12.84 12.54 0.17
C ALA A 135 12.14 13.56 -0.73
N THR A 136 12.79 14.70 -0.97
CA THR A 136 12.28 15.81 -1.79
C THR A 136 12.98 15.96 -3.14
N GLU A 137 14.08 15.23 -3.36
CA GLU A 137 14.95 15.36 -4.52
C GLU A 137 15.12 14.02 -5.23
N ALA A 138 15.55 14.04 -6.49
CA ALA A 138 15.74 12.83 -7.28
C ALA A 138 16.69 11.82 -6.62
N ALA A 139 17.79 12.29 -6.01
CA ALA A 139 18.76 11.42 -5.34
C ALA A 139 18.18 10.75 -4.09
N THR A 140 17.43 11.49 -3.26
CA THR A 140 16.80 10.92 -2.06
C THR A 140 15.61 10.03 -2.40
N CYS A 141 14.88 10.32 -3.47
CA CYS A 141 13.86 9.42 -4.02
C CYS A 141 14.48 8.11 -4.54
N ALA A 142 15.63 8.17 -5.23
CA ALA A 142 16.34 6.97 -5.66
C ALA A 142 16.81 6.14 -4.46
N ALA A 143 17.39 6.77 -3.44
CA ALA A 143 17.79 6.09 -2.20
C ALA A 143 16.59 5.45 -1.48
N TRP A 144 15.42 6.09 -1.51
CA TRP A 144 14.16 5.52 -1.01
C TRP A 144 13.77 4.25 -1.75
N VAL A 145 13.84 4.23 -3.09
CA VAL A 145 13.52 3.05 -3.91
C VAL A 145 14.51 1.90 -3.65
N GLU A 146 15.80 2.18 -3.51
CA GLU A 146 16.78 1.13 -3.17
C GLU A 146 16.56 0.57 -1.75
N THR A 147 16.18 1.42 -0.80
CA THR A 147 15.84 1.00 0.57
C THR A 147 14.57 0.16 0.59
N LEU A 148 13.59 0.47 -0.26
CA LEU A 148 12.39 -0.34 -0.46
C LEU A 148 12.76 -1.74 -0.98
N ILE A 149 13.56 -1.80 -2.04
CA ILE A 149 14.00 -3.06 -2.66
C ILE A 149 14.69 -3.96 -1.62
N ALA A 150 15.71 -3.42 -0.93
CA ALA A 150 16.45 -4.17 0.09
C ALA A 150 15.57 -4.51 1.31
N GLY A 151 14.67 -3.61 1.70
CA GLY A 151 13.79 -3.77 2.86
C GLY A 151 12.80 -4.92 2.69
N PHE A 152 12.35 -5.20 1.46
CA PHE A 152 11.42 -6.27 1.15
C PHE A 152 12.09 -7.52 0.52
N GLY A 153 13.40 -7.46 0.23
CA GLY A 153 14.13 -8.55 -0.41
C GLY A 153 13.71 -8.78 -1.86
N TRP A 154 13.54 -7.68 -2.61
CA TRP A 154 13.07 -7.66 -3.99
C TRP A 154 14.20 -7.44 -4.99
N GLU A 155 15.40 -7.97 -4.71
CA GLU A 155 16.57 -7.79 -5.57
C GLU A 155 16.35 -8.37 -6.99
N ALA A 156 15.62 -9.47 -7.10
CA ALA A 156 15.27 -10.07 -8.40
C ALA A 156 14.25 -9.20 -9.19
N GLU A 157 13.37 -8.51 -8.48
CA GLU A 157 12.32 -7.65 -9.03
C GLU A 157 12.75 -6.19 -9.22
N ALA A 158 13.99 -5.85 -8.86
CA ALA A 158 14.47 -4.48 -8.72
C ALA A 158 14.22 -3.60 -9.97
N GLY A 159 14.36 -4.17 -11.17
CA GLY A 159 14.08 -3.46 -12.43
C GLY A 159 12.61 -3.01 -12.55
N ALA A 160 11.67 -3.91 -12.22
CA ALA A 160 10.24 -3.59 -12.25
C ALA A 160 9.84 -2.63 -11.12
N VAL A 161 10.46 -2.75 -9.94
CA VAL A 161 10.23 -1.82 -8.82
C VAL A 161 10.71 -0.41 -9.16
N ARG A 162 11.92 -0.27 -9.74
CA ARG A 162 12.43 1.04 -10.20
C ARG A 162 11.56 1.65 -11.29
N ALA A 163 11.13 0.86 -12.26
CA ALA A 163 10.24 1.33 -13.32
C ALA A 163 8.89 1.84 -12.77
N ALA A 164 8.30 1.10 -11.82
CA ALA A 164 7.05 1.49 -11.18
C ALA A 164 7.16 2.78 -10.34
N HIS A 165 8.36 3.10 -9.83
CA HIS A 165 8.63 4.31 -9.04
C HIS A 165 9.35 5.41 -9.82
N ALA A 166 9.47 5.31 -11.15
CA ALA A 166 10.13 6.31 -11.98
C ALA A 166 9.46 7.71 -11.86
N ALA A 167 8.15 7.75 -11.59
CA ALA A 167 7.39 8.98 -11.38
C ALA A 167 7.47 9.53 -9.94
N LEU A 168 8.14 8.84 -9.01
CA LEU A 168 8.19 9.23 -7.59
C LEU A 168 8.70 10.68 -7.39
N PRO A 169 9.81 11.15 -8.01
CA PRO A 169 10.27 12.53 -7.82
C PRO A 169 9.24 13.57 -8.25
N ALA A 170 8.55 13.33 -9.38
CA ALA A 170 7.52 14.23 -9.87
C ALA A 170 6.26 14.20 -8.98
N ALA A 171 5.89 13.02 -8.45
CA ALA A 171 4.77 12.88 -7.53
C ALA A 171 5.03 13.59 -6.19
N VAL A 172 6.26 13.50 -5.66
CA VAL A 172 6.70 14.23 -4.46
C VAL A 172 6.69 15.73 -4.71
N ALA A 173 7.32 16.20 -5.80
CA ALA A 173 7.39 17.63 -6.11
C ALA A 173 6.00 18.26 -6.31
N ALA A 174 5.03 17.49 -6.81
CA ALA A 174 3.65 17.92 -6.96
C ALA A 174 2.81 17.79 -5.67
N GLY A 175 3.39 17.36 -4.54
CA GLY A 175 2.68 17.17 -3.28
C GLY A 175 1.65 16.02 -3.32
N ARG A 176 1.75 15.10 -4.29
CA ARG A 176 0.82 13.97 -4.43
C ARG A 176 1.15 12.86 -3.45
N THR A 177 2.41 12.67 -3.10
CA THR A 177 2.82 11.67 -2.11
C THR A 177 3.99 12.23 -1.33
N ARG A 178 4.21 11.69 -0.14
CA ARG A 178 5.42 11.94 0.65
C ARG A 178 6.19 10.64 0.78
N ALA A 179 7.51 10.72 0.76
CA ALA A 179 8.40 9.58 0.89
C ALA A 179 9.44 9.92 1.95
N TYR A 180 9.65 9.01 2.89
CA TYR A 180 10.53 9.22 4.03
C TYR A 180 11.54 8.12 4.15
N LEU A 181 12.73 8.49 4.59
CA LEU A 181 13.82 7.61 4.97
C LEU A 181 14.09 7.77 6.46
N ALA A 182 14.41 6.65 7.12
CA ALA A 182 15.25 6.68 8.30
C ALA A 182 16.67 6.33 7.89
N THR A 183 17.64 7.15 8.28
CA THR A 183 19.06 6.91 8.06
C THR A 183 19.72 6.58 9.39
N LEU A 184 20.66 5.63 9.39
CA LEU A 184 21.50 5.29 10.54
C LEU A 184 22.95 5.56 10.16
N GLU A 185 23.60 6.47 10.88
CA GLU A 185 24.97 6.94 10.57
C GLU A 185 25.07 7.45 9.11
N GLY A 186 24.04 8.16 8.66
CA GLY A 186 23.95 8.70 7.30
C GLY A 186 23.55 7.69 6.21
N VAL A 187 23.42 6.39 6.54
CA VAL A 187 23.06 5.34 5.57
C VAL A 187 21.55 5.03 5.63
N PRO A 188 20.82 5.00 4.50
CA PRO A 188 19.41 4.61 4.48
C PRO A 188 19.18 3.23 5.10
N ALA A 189 18.28 3.17 6.08
CA ALA A 189 18.02 1.99 6.92
C ALA A 189 16.55 1.53 6.84
N ALA A 190 15.62 2.47 6.71
CA ALA A 190 14.20 2.18 6.51
C ALA A 190 13.56 3.23 5.61
N CYS A 191 12.45 2.86 4.98
CA CYS A 191 11.67 3.74 4.11
C CYS A 191 10.18 3.65 4.46
N CYS A 192 9.43 4.70 4.13
CA CYS A 192 7.98 4.75 4.24
C CYS A 192 7.41 5.69 3.18
N GLN A 193 6.26 5.35 2.60
CA GLN A 193 5.46 6.25 1.78
C GLN A 193 4.23 6.69 2.57
N VAL A 194 3.86 7.96 2.45
CA VAL A 194 2.62 8.51 3.01
C VAL A 194 1.78 9.14 1.90
N VAL A 195 0.50 8.78 1.86
CA VAL A 195 -0.50 9.41 0.98
C VAL A 195 -1.68 9.88 1.81
N GLU A 196 -1.92 11.19 1.78
CA GLU A 196 -3.03 11.82 2.51
C GLU A 196 -4.25 12.00 1.61
N SER A 197 -5.37 11.38 1.98
CA SER A 197 -6.67 11.56 1.32
C SER A 197 -7.82 11.30 2.30
N ASP A 198 -8.96 11.98 2.12
CA ASP A 198 -10.14 11.85 2.98
C ASP A 198 -9.84 12.03 4.48
N GLY A 199 -8.86 12.89 4.83
CA GLY A 199 -8.43 13.13 6.21
C GLY A 199 -7.66 11.98 6.85
N ILE A 200 -7.16 11.03 6.04
CA ILE A 200 -6.37 9.86 6.45
C ILE A 200 -4.97 9.95 5.85
N ALA A 201 -3.95 9.78 6.69
CA ALA A 201 -2.57 9.47 6.30
C ALA A 201 -2.43 7.96 6.09
N GLY A 202 -2.42 7.54 4.83
CA GLY A 202 -2.13 6.17 4.45
C GLY A 202 -0.66 5.86 4.53
N ILE A 203 -0.31 4.84 5.29
CA ILE A 203 1.06 4.37 5.46
C ILE A 203 1.29 3.17 4.53
N PHE A 204 2.23 3.34 3.59
CA PHE A 204 2.57 2.34 2.58
C PHE A 204 4.07 2.10 2.58
N ALA A 205 4.48 0.95 2.02
CA ALA A 205 5.89 0.66 1.74
C ALA A 205 6.83 0.80 2.96
N LEU A 206 6.32 0.59 4.20
CA LEU A 206 7.13 0.65 5.41
C LEU A 206 8.03 -0.58 5.50
N GLY A 207 9.33 -0.39 5.23
CA GLY A 207 10.32 -1.47 5.20
C GLY A 207 11.63 -1.07 5.88
N THR A 208 12.32 -2.06 6.46
CA THR A 208 13.65 -1.88 7.08
C THR A 208 14.62 -2.91 6.50
N ILE A 209 15.81 -2.46 6.11
CA ILE A 209 16.83 -3.34 5.54
C ILE A 209 17.22 -4.45 6.55
N PRO A 210 17.50 -5.68 6.08
CA PRO A 210 17.72 -6.83 6.95
C PRO A 210 18.74 -6.62 8.08
N ALA A 211 19.85 -5.94 7.78
CA ALA A 211 20.99 -5.76 8.69
C ALA A 211 20.66 -5.01 10.00
N VAL A 212 19.60 -4.20 10.01
CA VAL A 212 19.23 -3.33 11.15
C VAL A 212 17.79 -3.55 11.63
N ARG A 213 17.16 -4.67 11.24
CA ARG A 213 15.84 -5.06 11.74
C ARG A 213 15.86 -5.30 13.24
N ARG A 214 14.66 -5.24 13.85
CA ARG A 214 14.43 -5.47 15.29
C ARG A 214 15.14 -4.47 16.22
N ARG A 215 15.54 -3.30 15.70
CA ARG A 215 16.15 -2.19 16.46
C ARG A 215 15.23 -0.99 16.67
N GLY A 216 13.92 -1.15 16.44
CA GLY A 216 12.91 -0.08 16.61
C GLY A 216 12.86 0.96 15.49
N ILE A 217 13.72 0.90 14.47
CA ILE A 217 13.82 1.91 13.39
C ILE A 217 12.50 2.11 12.64
N ALA A 218 11.82 1.04 12.21
CA ALA A 218 10.53 1.15 11.52
C ALA A 218 9.45 1.83 12.39
N SER A 219 9.40 1.49 13.68
CA SER A 219 8.46 2.09 14.63
C SER A 219 8.77 3.56 14.84
N ALA A 220 10.05 3.93 14.95
CA ALA A 220 10.47 5.32 15.08
C ALA A 220 10.15 6.15 13.83
N LEU A 221 10.42 5.61 12.64
CA LEU A 221 10.04 6.23 11.37
C LEU A 221 8.53 6.40 11.26
N LEU A 222 7.75 5.38 11.64
CA LEU A 222 6.29 5.44 11.61
C LEU A 222 5.75 6.55 12.53
N ARG A 223 6.30 6.71 13.72
CA ARG A 223 5.94 7.83 14.62
C ARG A 223 6.22 9.17 13.98
N HIS A 224 7.44 9.35 13.48
CA HIS A 224 7.86 10.58 12.84
C HIS A 224 6.91 10.98 11.69
N VAL A 225 6.52 10.03 10.83
CA VAL A 225 5.63 10.36 9.71
C VAL A 225 4.18 10.60 10.14
N ILE A 226 3.71 9.95 11.22
CA ILE A 226 2.40 10.23 11.80
C ILE A 226 2.38 11.64 12.41
N ASP A 227 3.40 12.02 13.16
CA ASP A 227 3.52 13.35 13.75
C ASP A 227 3.62 14.45 12.67
N ALA A 228 4.35 14.16 11.57
CA ALA A 228 4.44 15.04 10.43
C ALA A 228 3.08 15.23 9.72
N ALA A 229 2.28 14.16 9.59
CA ALA A 229 0.92 14.24 9.06
C ALA A 229 -0.04 14.97 10.02
N ALA A 230 0.11 14.73 11.33
CA ALA A 230 -0.65 15.42 12.39
C ALA A 230 -0.47 16.93 12.30
N SER A 231 0.78 17.36 12.14
CA SER A 231 1.16 18.77 11.99
C SER A 231 0.57 19.39 10.72
N GLY A 232 0.28 18.59 9.70
CA GLY A 232 -0.44 18.97 8.48
C GLY A 232 -1.97 19.00 8.61
N GLY A 233 -2.51 18.65 9.79
CA GLY A 233 -3.95 18.67 10.08
C GLY A 233 -4.66 17.32 9.90
N THR A 234 -3.94 16.27 9.53
CA THR A 234 -4.49 14.91 9.41
C THR A 234 -4.76 14.32 10.80
N ARG A 235 -5.95 13.70 10.97
CA ARG A 235 -6.41 13.19 12.27
C ARG A 235 -6.39 11.67 12.38
N TRP A 236 -6.21 10.98 11.26
CA TRP A 236 -6.25 9.53 11.20
C TRP A 236 -5.06 9.00 10.41
N ALA A 237 -4.47 7.91 10.88
CA ALA A 237 -3.53 7.12 10.10
C ALA A 237 -4.16 5.77 9.76
N SER A 238 -3.86 5.24 8.57
CA SER A 238 -4.32 3.91 8.18
C SER A 238 -3.26 3.10 7.48
N LEU A 239 -3.32 1.77 7.64
CA LEU A 239 -2.39 0.85 7.00
C LEU A 239 -3.06 -0.49 6.70
N ARG A 240 -2.35 -1.32 5.93
CA ARG A 240 -2.65 -2.75 5.76
C ARG A 240 -1.50 -3.54 6.36
N ALA A 241 -1.77 -4.25 7.45
CA ALA A 241 -0.73 -5.02 8.11
C ALA A 241 -0.59 -6.40 7.45
N MET A 242 0.63 -6.91 7.48
CA MET A 242 0.90 -8.32 7.23
C MET A 242 0.78 -9.06 8.57
N PRO A 243 0.51 -10.38 8.59
CA PRO A 243 0.37 -11.15 9.83
C PRO A 243 1.53 -10.92 10.82
N ASP A 244 2.76 -10.85 10.32
CA ASP A 244 3.96 -10.68 11.16
C ASP A 244 4.17 -9.24 11.68
N SER A 245 3.52 -8.24 11.06
CA SER A 245 3.60 -6.84 11.47
C SER A 245 2.41 -6.36 12.29
N GLU A 246 1.27 -7.07 12.26
CA GLU A 246 0.05 -6.73 13.02
C GLU A 246 0.33 -6.46 14.52
N PRO A 247 1.10 -7.29 15.26
CA PRO A 247 1.38 -7.03 16.68
C PRO A 247 2.19 -5.75 16.93
N ILE A 248 2.94 -5.27 15.93
CA ILE A 248 3.72 -4.03 16.06
C ILE A 248 2.75 -2.84 16.05
N TYR A 249 1.76 -2.84 15.15
CA TYR A 249 0.82 -1.74 15.01
C TYR A 249 -0.17 -1.66 16.17
N HIS A 250 -0.63 -2.79 16.73
CA HIS A 250 -1.42 -2.79 17.98
C HIS A 250 -0.70 -2.09 19.13
N ARG A 251 0.62 -2.28 19.28
CA ARG A 251 1.42 -1.58 20.31
C ARG A 251 1.55 -0.09 20.07
N LEU A 252 1.35 0.37 18.83
CA LEU A 252 1.34 1.79 18.46
C LEU A 252 -0.05 2.42 18.57
N GLY A 253 -1.07 1.66 18.99
CA GLY A 253 -2.44 2.15 19.15
C GLY A 253 -3.34 1.93 17.92
N PHE A 254 -2.82 1.32 16.85
CA PHE A 254 -3.68 0.98 15.70
C PHE A 254 -4.69 -0.09 16.12
N VAL A 255 -5.94 0.09 15.71
CA VAL A 255 -7.04 -0.85 15.91
C VAL A 255 -7.46 -1.47 14.59
N TRP A 256 -7.85 -2.74 14.64
CA TRP A 256 -8.39 -3.47 13.49
C TRP A 256 -9.75 -2.90 13.05
N THR A 257 -9.97 -2.77 11.74
CA THR A 257 -11.24 -2.32 11.16
C THR A 257 -11.99 -3.44 10.46
N HIS A 258 -11.32 -4.07 9.50
CA HIS A 258 -11.84 -5.13 8.63
C HIS A 258 -10.66 -5.83 7.97
N ASP A 259 -10.87 -7.05 7.48
CA ASP A 259 -9.88 -7.73 6.65
C ASP A 259 -10.15 -7.43 5.16
N LEU A 260 -9.12 -7.56 4.32
CA LEU A 260 -9.28 -7.61 2.88
C LEU A 260 -9.04 -9.03 2.37
N ARG A 261 -9.82 -9.40 1.36
CA ARG A 261 -9.52 -10.57 0.53
C ARG A 261 -8.64 -10.13 -0.62
N GLU A 262 -7.65 -10.93 -0.96
CA GLU A 262 -6.73 -10.64 -2.06
C GLU A 262 -6.66 -11.82 -3.02
N LEU A 263 -7.06 -11.57 -4.26
CA LEU A 263 -7.09 -12.55 -5.34
C LEU A 263 -6.15 -12.12 -6.46
N LEU A 264 -5.46 -13.09 -7.03
CA LEU A 264 -4.60 -12.92 -8.19
C LEU A 264 -5.30 -13.48 -9.42
N THR A 265 -5.35 -12.72 -10.51
CA THR A 265 -5.79 -13.27 -11.79
C THR A 265 -4.81 -14.36 -12.25
N PRO A 266 -5.26 -15.34 -13.05
CA PRO A 266 -4.35 -16.30 -13.65
C PRO A 266 -3.21 -15.58 -14.36
N ALA A 267 -1.97 -15.96 -14.05
CA ALA A 267 -0.84 -15.57 -14.89
C ALA A 267 -1.01 -16.23 -16.26
N ARG A 268 -0.60 -15.56 -17.34
CA ARG A 268 -0.56 -16.22 -18.64
C ARG A 268 0.43 -17.38 -18.57
N SER A 269 -0.05 -18.59 -18.82
CA SER A 269 0.81 -19.74 -19.07
C SER A 269 1.60 -19.46 -20.36
N GLY A 270 2.91 -19.19 -20.23
CA GLY A 270 3.85 -19.19 -21.35
C GLY A 270 4.39 -17.83 -21.79
N ALA A 271 5.58 -17.51 -21.27
CA ALA A 271 6.72 -17.15 -22.09
C ALA A 271 7.96 -17.73 -21.39
N ALA A 272 8.27 -18.98 -21.71
CA ALA A 272 9.63 -19.49 -21.58
C ALA A 272 10.49 -18.86 -22.69
#